data_AF-A0A399EV06-F1
#
_entry.id   AF-A0A399EV06-F1
#
_cell.length_a   1.000
_cell.length_b   1.000
_cell.length_c   1.000
_cell.angle_alpha   90.00
_cell.angle_beta   90.00
_cell.angle_gamma   90.00
#
_symmetry.space_group_name_H-M   'P 1'
#
loop_
_entity.id
_entity.type
_entity.pdbx_description
1 polymer ?
#
loop_
_entity_poly.entity_id
_entity_poly.type
_entity_poly.pdbx_seq_one_letter_code
_entity_poly.pdbx_strand_id
1 'polypeptide(L)'
;MGVGRLFGLGLGRAWFRIGYPLLWPYLAAGVFLVMPLALAELTLSALLYAPGAETLGVAVLSALNGGLFREAAAIGLLLMILSLLILLLPRRGVMA
;
A
#
# COMPACT_ATOMS: atom_id res chain seq x y z
N MET A 1 -27.25 3.31 -4.21
CA MET A 1 -27.80 3.21 -2.83
C MET A 1 -29.27 3.61 -2.72
N GLY A 2 -29.71 4.73 -3.32
CA GLY A 2 -31.12 5.18 -3.26
C GLY A 2 -32.13 4.12 -3.67
N VAL A 3 -31.89 3.43 -4.80
CA VAL A 3 -32.73 2.33 -5.29
C VAL A 3 -32.84 1.16 -4.29
N GLY A 4 -31.73 0.75 -3.65
CA GLY A 4 -31.76 -0.32 -2.66
C GLY A 4 -32.64 0.00 -1.44
N ARG A 5 -32.71 1.28 -1.05
CA ARG A 5 -33.60 1.73 0.03
C ARG A 5 -35.07 1.72 -0.37
N LEU A 6 -35.38 1.97 -1.65
CA LEU A 6 -36.75 1.85 -2.17
C LEU A 6 -37.28 0.41 -2.06
N PHE A 7 -36.38 -0.58 -2.14
CA PHE A 7 -36.69 -2.00 -1.92
C PHE A 7 -36.56 -2.44 -0.46
N GLY A 8 -36.58 -1.51 0.51
CA GLY A 8 -36.60 -1.82 1.94
C GLY A 8 -35.23 -2.20 2.55
N LEU A 9 -34.11 -2.03 1.84
CA LEU A 9 -32.79 -2.22 2.44
C LEU A 9 -32.43 -1.04 3.35
N GLY A 10 -32.09 -1.33 4.61
CA GLY A 10 -31.49 -0.36 5.52
C GLY A 10 -30.15 0.18 4.98
N LEU A 11 -29.75 1.38 5.42
CA LEU A 11 -28.60 2.11 4.87
C LEU A 11 -27.31 1.27 4.84
N GLY A 12 -26.97 0.62 5.95
CA GLY A 12 -25.78 -0.25 6.04
C GLY A 12 -25.85 -1.43 5.07
N ARG A 13 -26.98 -2.15 5.01
CA ARG A 13 -27.17 -3.27 4.08
C ARG A 13 -27.07 -2.84 2.62
N ALA A 14 -27.63 -1.67 2.27
CA ALA A 14 -27.53 -1.11 0.93
C ALA A 14 -26.09 -0.70 0.59
N TRP A 15 -25.33 -0.18 1.55
CA TRP A 15 -23.91 0.15 1.36
C TRP A 15 -23.09 -1.11 1.09
N PHE A 16 -23.17 -2.14 1.93
CA PHE A 16 -22.38 -3.37 1.76
C PHE A 16 -22.80 -4.21 0.53
N ARG A 17 -24.07 -4.18 0.12
CA ARG A 17 -24.55 -4.95 -1.05
C ARG A 17 -24.41 -4.23 -2.38
N ILE A 18 -24.42 -2.90 -2.40
CA ILE A 18 -24.47 -2.11 -3.64
C ILE A 18 -23.27 -1.16 -3.71
N GLY A 19 -23.02 -0.38 -2.67
CA GLY A 19 -21.95 0.62 -2.66
C GLY A 19 -20.56 0.00 -2.67
N TYR A 20 -20.28 -0.86 -1.69
CA TYR A 20 -18.96 -1.47 -1.50
C TYR A 20 -18.49 -2.29 -2.71
N PRO A 21 -19.30 -3.21 -3.29
CA PRO A 21 -18.87 -3.98 -4.47
C PRO A 21 -18.60 -3.08 -5.69
N LEU A 22 -19.35 -1.99 -5.84
CA LEU A 22 -19.15 -1.02 -6.92
C LEU A 22 -17.86 -0.20 -6.73
N LEU A 23 -17.52 0.12 -5.48
CA LEU A 23 -16.29 0.84 -5.12
C LEU A 23 -15.05 -0.06 -5.13
N TRP A 24 -15.22 -1.37 -4.93
CA TRP A 24 -14.15 -2.35 -4.79
C TRP A 24 -13.05 -2.27 -5.87
N PRO A 25 -13.35 -2.25 -7.19
CA PRO A 25 -12.29 -2.17 -8.20
C PRO A 25 -11.48 -0.87 -8.12
N TYR A 26 -12.10 0.25 -7.74
CA TYR A 26 -11.43 1.53 -7.56
C TYR A 26 -10.56 1.54 -6.30
N LEU A 27 -11.05 0.96 -5.20
CA LEU A 27 -10.27 0.81 -3.97
C LEU A 27 -9.05 -0.07 -4.19
N ALA A 28 -9.22 -1.18 -4.91
CA ALA A 28 -8.12 -2.06 -5.28
C ALA A 28 -7.05 -1.28 -6.06
N ALA A 29 -7.43 -0.52 -7.09
CA ALA A 29 -6.50 0.34 -7.84
C ALA A 29 -5.78 1.35 -6.93
N GLY A 30 -6.50 1.98 -6.00
CA GLY A 30 -5.94 2.91 -5.02
C GLY A 30 -4.88 2.26 -4.12
N VAL A 31 -5.11 1.03 -3.64
CA VAL A 31 -4.13 0.30 -2.82
C VAL A 31 -2.81 0.11 -3.57
N PHE A 32 -2.86 -0.29 -4.85
CA PHE A 32 -1.65 -0.50 -5.64
C PHE A 32 -0.88 0.79 -5.92
N LEU A 33 -1.55 1.94 -5.96
CA LEU A 33 -0.91 3.24 -6.14
C LEU A 33 -0.28 3.75 -4.84
N VAL A 34 -0.94 3.55 -3.70
CA VAL A 34 -0.49 4.06 -2.39
C VAL A 34 0.59 3.18 -1.77
N MET A 35 0.55 1.86 -1.99
CA MET A 35 1.50 0.93 -1.36
C MET A 35 2.98 1.24 -1.67
N PRO A 36 3.41 1.51 -2.92
CA PRO A 36 4.78 1.92 -3.21
C PRO A 36 5.19 3.20 -2.49
N LEU A 37 4.27 4.16 -2.37
CA LEU A 37 4.52 5.43 -1.66
C LEU A 37 4.73 5.17 -0.16
N ALA A 38 3.91 4.29 0.43
CA ALA A 38 4.03 3.90 1.83
C ALA A 38 5.33 3.12 2.11
N LEU A 39 5.78 2.27 1.18
CA LEU A 39 7.07 1.57 1.29
C LEU A 39 8.28 2.53 1.24
N ALA A 40 8.12 3.68 0.59
CA ALA A 40 9.12 4.74 0.54
C ALA A 40 9.07 5.70 1.74
N GLU A 41 8.13 5.52 2.67
CA GLU A 41 7.96 6.42 3.81
C GLU A 41 8.95 6.08 4.94
N LEU A 42 10.00 6.90 5.04
CA LEU A 42 11.07 6.74 6.02
C LEU A 42 10.79 7.52 7.31
N THR A 43 10.14 8.67 7.24
CA THR A 43 10.05 9.61 8.36
C THR A 43 9.20 9.04 9.48
N LEU A 44 7.98 8.61 9.16
CA LEU A 44 7.10 7.96 10.13
C LEU A 44 7.68 6.66 10.65
N SER A 45 8.32 5.88 9.77
CA SER A 45 9.02 4.64 10.14
C SER A 45 10.11 4.89 11.18
N ALA A 46 10.92 5.93 11.02
CA ALA A 46 11.99 6.28 11.95
C ALA A 46 11.48 6.85 13.28
N LEU A 47 10.28 7.44 13.32
CA LEU A 47 9.68 7.96 14.55
C LEU A 47 8.98 6.89 15.38
N LEU A 48 8.51 5.81 14.76
CA LEU A 48 7.64 4.81 15.40
C LEU A 48 8.31 3.46 15.64
N TYR A 49 9.52 3.23 15.11
CA TYR A 49 10.20 1.95 15.33
C TYR A 49 10.62 1.78 16.79
N ALA A 50 10.67 0.53 17.24
CA ALA A 50 11.23 0.15 18.53
C ALA A 50 12.49 -0.70 18.31
N PRO A 51 13.46 -0.67 19.26
CA PRO A 51 14.60 -1.57 19.23
C PRO A 51 14.15 -3.04 19.13
N GLY A 52 14.70 -3.78 18.15
CA GLY A 52 14.30 -5.17 17.87
C GLY A 52 13.11 -5.33 16.92
N ALA A 53 12.46 -4.25 16.50
CA ALA A 53 11.39 -4.21 15.51
C ALA A 53 11.70 -3.19 14.40
N GLU A 54 12.90 -3.27 13.85
CA GLU A 54 13.35 -2.36 12.79
C GLU A 54 12.58 -2.61 11.49
N THR A 55 12.11 -1.53 10.88
CA THR A 55 11.47 -1.60 9.56
C THR A 55 12.53 -1.53 8.45
N LEU A 56 12.16 -1.95 7.23
CA LEU A 56 13.06 -1.88 6.08
C LEU A 56 13.56 -0.45 5.81
N GLY A 57 12.71 0.57 6.00
CA GLY A 57 13.11 1.97 5.87
C GLY A 57 14.13 2.39 6.93
N VAL A 58 13.95 1.94 8.18
CA VAL A 58 14.92 2.21 9.26
C VAL A 58 16.25 1.50 8.98
N ALA A 59 16.25 0.28 8.48
CA ALA A 59 17.47 -0.42 8.11
C ALA A 59 18.27 0.32 7.02
N VAL A 60 17.60 0.89 6.02
CA VAL A 60 18.24 1.75 5.00
C VAL A 60 18.82 3.00 5.65
N LEU A 61 18.04 3.69 6.50
CA LEU A 61 18.48 4.90 7.17
C LEU A 61 19.70 4.66 8.08
N SER A 62 19.69 3.57 8.85
CA SER A 62 20.80 3.15 9.71
C SER A 62 22.05 2.83 8.90
N ALA A 63 21.92 2.13 7.77
CA ALA A 63 23.04 1.86 6.87
C ALA A 63 23.63 3.16 6.28
N LEU A 64 22.79 4.11 5.87
CA LEU A 64 23.24 5.42 5.39
C LEU A 64 23.98 6.21 6.47
N ASN A 65 23.43 6.27 7.68
CA ASN A 65 24.06 6.95 8.81
C ASN A 65 25.38 6.29 9.24
N GLY A 66 25.49 4.97 9.05
CA GLY A 66 26.71 4.20 9.31
C GLY A 66 27.75 4.24 8.18
N GLY A 67 27.48 4.92 7.06
CA GLY A 67 28.37 4.96 5.89
C GLY A 67 28.41 3.66 5.06
N LEU A 68 27.49 2.73 5.34
CA LEU A 68 27.33 1.43 4.67
C LEU A 68 26.48 1.59 3.40
N PHE A 69 27.02 2.33 2.42
CA PHE A 69 26.28 2.67 1.20
C PHE A 69 25.94 1.46 0.33
N ARG A 70 26.76 0.40 0.37
CA ARG A 70 26.53 -0.81 -0.43
C ARG A 70 25.33 -1.60 0.07
N GLU A 71 25.20 -1.70 1.39
CA GLU A 71 24.10 -2.32 2.10
C GLU A 71 22.82 -1.53 1.90
N ALA A 72 22.89 -0.20 2.06
CA ALA A 72 21.77 0.70 1.80
C ALA A 72 21.26 0.56 0.35
N ALA A 73 22.17 0.51 -0.62
CA ALA A 73 21.83 0.33 -2.03
C ALA A 73 21.20 -1.04 -2.31
N ALA A 74 21.70 -2.12 -1.68
CA ALA A 74 21.13 -3.46 -1.84
C ALA A 74 19.69 -3.53 -1.33
N ILE A 75 19.42 -3.00 -0.14
CA ILE A 75 18.07 -2.95 0.42
C ILE A 75 17.16 -2.04 -0.42
N GLY A 76 17.66 -0.88 -0.86
CA GLY A 76 16.93 0.03 -1.73
C GLY A 76 16.52 -0.59 -3.07
N LEU A 77 17.42 -1.38 -3.70
CA LEU A 77 17.09 -2.12 -4.92
C LEU A 77 16.00 -3.17 -4.70
N LEU A 78 16.02 -3.90 -3.58
CA LEU A 78 14.97 -4.86 -3.24
C LEU A 78 13.62 -4.16 -3.02
N LEU A 79 13.60 -3.03 -2.32
CA LEU A 79 12.39 -2.21 -2.12
C LEU A 79 11.85 -1.67 -3.46
N MET A 80 12.73 -1.26 -4.37
CA MET A 80 12.37 -0.82 -5.71
C MET A 80 11.76 -1.96 -6.53
N ILE A 81 12.36 -3.16 -6.52
CA ILE A 81 11.80 -4.35 -7.20
C ILE A 81 10.42 -4.69 -6.64
N LEU A 82 10.26 -4.71 -5.31
CA LEU A 82 8.98 -4.97 -4.67
C LEU A 82 7.90 -3.95 -5.09
N SER A 83 8.26 -2.66 -5.08
CA SER A 83 7.37 -1.57 -5.50
C SER A 83 6.95 -1.70 -6.97
N LEU A 84 7.88 -2.07 -7.85
CA LEU A 84 7.59 -2.36 -9.25
C LEU A 84 6.64 -3.55 -9.41
N LEU A 85 6.86 -4.64 -8.67
CA LEU A 85 5.97 -5.81 -8.71
C LEU A 85 4.54 -5.45 -8.29
N ILE A 86 4.39 -4.66 -7.21
CA ILE A 86 3.08 -4.18 -6.72
C ILE A 86 2.37 -3.33 -7.78
N LEU A 87 3.10 -2.45 -8.48
CA LEU A 87 2.52 -1.61 -9.55
C LEU A 87 2.20 -2.39 -10.84
N LEU A 88 2.93 -3.46 -11.14
CA LEU A 88 2.79 -4.22 -12.38
C LEU A 88 1.73 -5.33 -12.28
N LEU A 89 1.48 -5.86 -11.08
CA LEU A 89 0.49 -6.92 -10.84
C LEU A 89 -0.93 -6.60 -11.39
N PRO A 90 -1.50 -5.41 -11.16
CA PRO A 90 -2.89 -5.10 -11.53
C PRO A 90 -3.05 -4.83 -13.03
N ARG A 91 -1.96 -4.45 -13.71
CA ARG A 91 -2.00 -4.08 -15.15
C ARG A 91 -2.48 -5.22 -16.04
N ARG A 92 -2.40 -6.48 -15.59
CA ARG A 92 -2.91 -7.65 -16.32
C ARG A 92 -4.40 -7.91 -16.15
N GLY A 93 -5.04 -7.38 -15.10
CA GLY A 93 -6.47 -7.60 -14.82
C GLY A 93 -7.39 -6.44 -15.20
N VAL A 94 -6.83 -5.25 -15.48
CA VAL A 94 -7.59 -4.03 -15.84
C VAL A 94 -7.76 -3.85 -17.36
N MET A 95 -6.99 -4.58 -18.17
CA MET A 95 -7.01 -4.53 -19.65
C MET A 95 -7.76 -5.71 -20.29
N ALA A 96 -8.50 -6.49 -19.50
CA ALA A 96 -9.29 -7.65 -19.94
C ALA A 96 -10.79 -7.39 -19.74
#